data_AF-A0A933FMQ9-F1
#
_entry.id   AF-A0A933FMQ9-F1
#
_cell.length_a   1.000
_cell.length_b   1.000
_cell.length_c   1.000
_cell.angle_alpha   90.00
_cell.angle_beta   90.00
_cell.angle_gamma   90.00
#
_symmetry.space_group_name_H-M   'P 1'
#
loop_
_entity.id
_entity.type
_entity.pdbx_description
1 polymer ?
#
loop_
_entity_poly.entity_id
_entity_poly.type
_entity_poly.pdbx_seq_one_letter_code
_entity_poly.pdbx_strand_id
1 'polypeptide(L)'
;MDLYTILGYFTALQFIRPNLEPSILFSTAILIHVTDALLCLAVAAHSGRRRGVWTLAGLFLGLWALATLFLLNDIEKRRKVV
;
A
#
# COMPACT_ATOMS: atom_id res chain seq x y z
N MET A 1 8.28 5.30 -21.06
CA MET A 1 8.38 4.21 -20.06
C MET A 1 7.26 3.22 -20.32
N ASP A 2 7.53 1.93 -20.18
CA ASP A 2 6.52 0.87 -20.34
C ASP A 2 5.65 0.76 -19.06
N LEU A 3 4.38 0.35 -19.23
CA LEU A 3 3.41 0.19 -18.15
C LEU A 3 3.93 -0.78 -17.08
N TYR A 4 4.58 -1.86 -17.50
CA TYR A 4 5.14 -2.86 -16.58
C TYR A 4 6.30 -2.31 -15.75
N THR A 5 7.13 -1.42 -16.33
CA THR A 5 8.18 -0.71 -15.58
C THR A 5 7.58 0.23 -14.54
N ILE A 6 6.54 0.99 -14.91
CA ILE A 6 5.83 1.89 -13.98
C ILE A 6 5.22 1.07 -12.84
N LEU A 7 4.53 -0.03 -13.16
CA LEU A 7 3.90 -0.90 -12.17
C LEU A 7 4.92 -1.57 -11.25
N GLY A 8 6.08 -1.99 -11.79
CA GLY A 8 7.19 -2.55 -11.03
C GLY A 8 7.77 -1.56 -10.02
N TYR A 9 7.95 -0.29 -10.39
CA TYR A 9 8.39 0.73 -9.44
C TYR A 9 7.29 1.09 -8.43
N PHE A 10 6.04 1.20 -8.88
CA PHE A 10 4.91 1.56 -8.03
C PHE A 10 4.68 0.57 -6.89
N THR A 11 4.89 -0.72 -7.17
CA THR A 11 4.77 -1.82 -6.20
C THR A 11 6.10 -2.17 -5.51
N ALA A 12 7.17 -1.42 -5.79
CA ALA A 12 8.55 -1.72 -5.40
C ALA A 12 9.10 -3.08 -5.88
N LEU A 13 8.35 -3.86 -6.68
CA LEU A 13 8.79 -5.12 -7.26
C LEU A 13 10.06 -4.97 -8.10
N GLN A 14 10.27 -3.83 -8.74
CA GLN A 14 11.49 -3.56 -9.51
C GLN A 14 12.75 -3.60 -8.64
N PHE A 15 12.65 -3.22 -7.35
CA PHE A 15 13.77 -3.26 -6.41
C PHE A 15 14.02 -4.66 -5.85
N ILE A 16 12.98 -5.50 -5.81
CA ILE A 16 13.05 -6.87 -5.27
C ILE A 16 13.49 -7.85 -6.36
N ARG A 17 12.85 -7.78 -7.54
CA ARG A 17 13.10 -8.67 -8.67
C ARG A 17 12.83 -7.95 -10.00
N PRO A 18 13.85 -7.31 -10.60
CA PRO A 18 13.68 -6.44 -11.77
C PRO A 18 13.34 -7.17 -13.08
N ASN A 19 13.57 -8.48 -13.16
CA ASN A 19 13.41 -9.29 -14.37
C ASN A 19 12.21 -10.25 -14.25
N LEU A 20 11.08 -9.75 -13.76
CA LEU A 20 9.83 -10.52 -13.71
C LEU A 20 9.17 -10.54 -15.08
N GLU A 21 8.66 -11.71 -15.46
CA GLU A 21 7.79 -11.83 -16.63
C GLU A 21 6.53 -10.98 -16.41
N PRO A 22 6.02 -10.26 -17.45
CA PRO A 22 4.87 -9.37 -17.31
C PRO A 22 3.63 -9.99 -16.66
N SER A 23 3.34 -11.26 -16.97
CA SER A 23 2.23 -12.04 -16.42
C SER A 23 2.34 -12.23 -14.90
N ILE A 24 3.55 -12.56 -14.43
CA ILE A 24 3.87 -12.74 -13.00
C ILE A 24 3.89 -11.39 -12.30
N LEU A 25 4.45 -10.35 -12.93
CA LEU A 25 4.48 -8.99 -12.38
C LEU A 25 3.07 -8.49 -12.10
N PHE A 26 2.17 -8.61 -13.07
CA PHE A 26 0.78 -8.17 -12.93
C PHE A 26 0.04 -8.91 -11.82
N SER A 27 0.16 -10.25 -11.78
CA SER A 27 -0.47 -11.07 -10.73
C SER A 27 0.05 -10.73 -9.34
N THR A 28 1.37 -10.52 -9.22
CA THR A 28 2.01 -10.14 -7.95
C THR A 28 1.59 -8.73 -7.53
N ALA A 29 1.52 -7.79 -8.47
CA ALA A 29 1.07 -6.43 -8.20
C ALA A 29 -0.37 -6.39 -7.67
N ILE A 30 -1.29 -7.17 -8.25
CA ILE A 30 -2.66 -7.31 -7.73
C ILE A 30 -2.64 -7.86 -6.30
N LEU A 31 -1.87 -8.92 -6.05
CA LEU A 31 -1.80 -9.54 -4.72
C LEU A 31 -1.26 -8.57 -3.66
N ILE A 32 -0.26 -7.75 -4.02
CA ILE A 32 0.28 -6.70 -3.17
C ILE A 32 -0.81 -5.69 -2.81
N HIS A 33 -1.54 -5.16 -3.80
CA HIS A 33 -2.60 -4.17 -3.54
C HIS A 33 -3.76 -4.74 -2.72
N VAL A 34 -4.13 -6.00 -2.93
CA VAL A 34 -5.15 -6.67 -2.11
C VAL A 34 -4.67 -6.79 -0.66
N THR A 35 -3.40 -7.15 -0.46
CA THR A 35 -2.80 -7.23 0.88
C THR A 35 -2.75 -5.85 1.55
N ASP A 36 -2.33 -4.82 0.81
CA ASP A 36 -2.30 -3.44 1.27
C ASP A 36 -3.70 -2.93 1.65
N ALA A 37 -4.74 -3.30 0.89
CA ALA A 37 -6.13 -2.98 1.20
C ALA A 37 -6.59 -3.61 2.53
N LEU A 38 -6.23 -4.88 2.77
CA LEU A 38 -6.55 -5.59 4.03
C LEU A 38 -5.79 -5.00 5.22
N LEU A 39 -4.52 -4.66 5.05
CA LEU A 39 -3.72 -3.99 6.09
C LEU A 39 -4.28 -2.60 6.38
N CYS A 40 -4.62 -1.81 5.36
CA CYS A 40 -5.26 -0.52 5.54
C CYS A 40 -6.60 -0.63 6.27
N LEU A 41 -7.42 -1.65 5.94
CA LEU A 41 -8.68 -1.94 6.65
C LEU A 41 -8.43 -2.17 8.14
N ALA A 42 -7.50 -3.08 8.47
CA ALA A 42 -7.20 -3.44 9.85
C ALA A 42 -6.68 -2.23 10.63
N VAL A 43 -5.68 -1.53 10.10
CA VAL A 43 -5.06 -0.37 10.76
C VAL A 43 -6.05 0.78 10.90
N ALA A 44 -6.90 1.05 9.91
CA ALA A 44 -7.93 2.08 10.00
C ALA A 44 -8.99 1.73 11.06
N ALA A 45 -9.37 0.45 11.17
CA ALA A 45 -10.31 -0.02 12.18
C ALA A 45 -9.78 0.20 13.61
N HIS A 46 -8.48 -0.02 13.84
CA HIS A 46 -7.85 0.19 15.15
C HIS A 46 -7.57 1.67 15.49
N SER A 47 -7.36 2.53 14.48
CA SER A 47 -7.03 3.95 14.67
C SER A 47 -8.24 4.89 14.73
N GLY A 48 -9.47 4.36 14.69
CA GLY A 48 -10.69 5.17 14.67
C GLY A 48 -10.93 5.91 13.35
N ARG A 49 -10.22 5.54 12.29
CA ARG A 49 -10.34 6.14 10.95
C ARG A 49 -11.42 5.43 10.12
N ARG A 50 -11.92 6.10 9.07
CA ARG A 50 -12.95 5.54 8.18
C ARG A 50 -12.40 4.33 7.40
N ARG A 51 -12.82 3.13 7.80
CA ARG A 51 -12.40 1.84 7.22
C ARG A 51 -12.47 1.82 5.69
N GLY A 52 -13.65 2.09 5.11
CA GLY A 52 -13.85 1.99 3.67
C GLY A 52 -12.96 2.89 2.83
N VAL A 53 -12.70 4.12 3.29
CA VAL A 53 -11.82 5.07 2.59
C VAL A 53 -10.39 4.53 2.53
N TRP A 54 -9.88 4.02 3.65
CA TRP A 54 -8.51 3.51 3.73
C TRP A 54 -8.35 2.16 3.02
N THR A 55 -9.36 1.29 3.04
CA THR A 55 -9.37 0.05 2.25
C THR A 55 -9.30 0.32 0.75
N LEU A 56 -10.12 1.26 0.25
CA LEU A 56 -10.08 1.65 -1.16
C LEU A 56 -8.74 2.33 -1.49
N ALA A 57 -8.22 3.17 -0.62
CA ALA A 57 -6.91 3.78 -0.80
C ALA A 57 -5.81 2.71 -0.90
N GLY A 58 -5.80 1.69 -0.05
CA GLY A 58 -4.86 0.56 -0.13
C GLY A 58 -5.00 -0.23 -1.43
N LEU A 59 -6.22 -0.42 -1.93
CA LEU A 59 -6.44 -1.18 -3.17
C LEU A 59 -5.93 -0.46 -4.43
N PHE A 60 -6.02 0.87 -4.48
CA PHE A 60 -5.63 1.65 -5.67
C PHE A 60 -4.24 2.29 -5.57
N LEU A 61 -3.81 2.63 -4.36
CA LEU A 61 -2.51 3.28 -4.11
C LEU A 61 -1.48 2.33 -3.48
N GLY A 62 -1.91 1.14 -3.02
CA GLY A 62 -1.04 0.11 -2.48
C GLY A 62 -0.24 0.58 -1.28
N LEU A 63 1.06 0.29 -1.35
CA LEU A 63 2.09 0.64 -0.37
C LEU A 63 2.03 2.11 0.08
N TRP A 64 1.73 3.04 -0.83
CA TRP A 64 1.70 4.47 -0.53
C TRP A 64 0.58 4.85 0.43
N ALA A 65 -0.61 4.25 0.27
CA ALA A 65 -1.71 4.46 1.20
C ALA A 65 -1.40 3.84 2.57
N LEU A 66 -0.84 2.63 2.59
CA LEU A 66 -0.47 1.96 3.82
C LEU A 66 0.60 2.72 4.60
N ALA A 67 1.66 3.18 3.92
CA ALA A 67 2.72 3.98 4.52
C ALA A 67 2.18 5.30 5.09
N THR A 68 1.30 5.98 4.33
CA THR A 68 0.65 7.21 4.80
C THR A 68 -0.18 6.97 6.05
N LEU A 69 -0.95 5.87 6.09
CA LEU A 69 -1.76 5.51 7.25
C LEU A 69 -0.91 5.26 8.50
N PHE A 70 0.23 4.56 8.35
CA PHE A 70 1.17 4.37 9.46
C PHE A 70 1.79 5.67 9.95
N LEU A 71 2.24 6.53 9.02
CA LEU A 71 2.80 7.84 9.38
C LEU A 71 1.79 8.70 10.13
N LEU A 72 0.53 8.75 9.66
CA LEU A 72 -0.52 9.50 10.34
C LEU A 72 -0.77 9.00 11.77
N ASN A 73 -0.73 7.68 11.97
CA ASN A 73 -0.89 7.11 13.31
C ASN A 73 0.31 7.39 14.21
N ASP A 74 1.54 7.36 13.70
CA ASP A 74 2.73 7.71 14.49
C ASP A 74 2.73 9.19 14.89
N ILE A 75 2.40 10.09 13.95
CA ILE A 75 2.28 11.52 14.20
C ILE A 75 1.22 11.80 15.27
N GLU A 76 0.06 11.14 15.18
CA GLU A 76 -1.01 11.30 16.16
C GLU A 76 -0.58 10.77 17.55
N LYS A 77 0.12 9.63 17.58
CA LYS A 77 0.67 9.07 18.82
C LYS A 77 1.67 10.03 19.46
N ARG A 78 2.61 10.59 18.70
CA ARG A 78 3.59 11.57 19.20
C ARG A 78 2.93 12.83 19.74
N ARG A 79 1.87 13.32 19.09
CA ARG A 79 1.13 14.51 19.56
C ARG A 79 0.46 14.31 20.93
N LYS A 80 0.06 13.08 21.27
CA LYS A 80 -0.56 12.79 22.58
C LYS A 80 0.44 12.67 23.74
N VAL A 81 1.74 12.60 23.43
CA VAL A 81 2.83 12.44 24.42
C VAL A 81 3.47 13.78 24.79
N VAL A 82 3.30 14.81 23.95
CA VAL A 82 3.75 16.20 24.19
C VAL A 82 2.60 17.00 24.80
#